data_AF-A0AA42BHE7-F1
#
_entry.id   AF-A0AA42BHE7-F1
#
_cell.length_a   1.000
_cell.length_b   1.000
_cell.length_c   1.000
_cell.angle_alpha   90.00
_cell.angle_beta   90.00
_cell.angle_gamma   90.00
#
_symmetry.space_group_name_H-M   'P 1'
#
loop_
_entity.id
_entity.type
_entity.pdbx_description
1 polymer ?
#
loop_
_entity_poly.entity_id
_entity_poly.type
_entity_poly.pdbx_seq_one_letter_code
_entity_poly.pdbx_strand_id
1 'polypeptide(L)' 'MGADSPVVITHGGKTFHAIPYFYLGNPASYLIVSPEDTMKVLHRVEGPWDSPSDGAVDVSARTVKLIDEGRL' A
#
# COMPACT_ATOMS: atom_id res chain seq x y z
N MET A 1 -9.99 5.65 -18.27
CA MET A 1 -8.56 5.67 -17.92
C MET A 1 -8.41 4.79 -16.70
N GLY A 2 -7.52 3.79 -16.79
CA GLY A 2 -7.48 2.61 -15.90
C GLY A 2 -7.16 2.98 -14.46
N ALA A 3 -7.92 2.37 -13.55
CA ALA A 3 -8.13 2.73 -12.16
C ALA A 3 -6.89 2.88 -11.29
N ASP A 4 -6.98 3.88 -10.40
CA ASP A 4 -6.45 4.02 -9.04
C ASP A 4 -6.62 2.75 -8.17
N SER A 5 -6.17 1.60 -8.67
CA SER A 5 -6.49 0.31 -8.08
C SER A 5 -5.61 0.09 -6.86
N PRO A 6 -6.20 -0.28 -5.71
CA PRO A 6 -5.41 -0.61 -4.54
C PRO A 6 -4.49 -1.80 -4.83
N VAL A 7 -3.28 -1.75 -4.30
CA VAL A 7 -2.32 -2.86 -4.36
C VAL A 7 -2.75 -3.89 -3.33
N VAL A 8 -3.04 -5.11 -3.77
CA VAL A 8 -3.42 -6.22 -2.90
C VAL A 8 -2.17 -6.99 -2.52
N ILE A 9 -1.93 -7.14 -1.21
CA ILE A 9 -0.71 -7.72 -0.67
C ILE A 9 -1.10 -8.88 0.24
N THR A 10 -0.74 -10.11 -0.15
CA THR A 10 -1.01 -11.31 0.63
C THR A 10 0.29 -11.92 1.13
N HIS A 11 0.45 -12.07 2.45
CA HIS A 11 1.64 -12.63 3.08
C HIS A 11 1.29 -13.27 4.43
N GLY A 12 1.89 -14.43 4.74
CA GLY A 12 1.65 -15.12 6.01
C GLY A 12 0.18 -15.50 6.28
N GLY A 13 -0.64 -15.69 5.23
CA GLY A 13 -2.08 -15.95 5.36
C GLY A 13 -2.95 -14.72 5.64
N LYS A 14 -2.35 -13.52 5.74
CA LYS A 14 -3.07 -12.24 5.83
C LYS A 14 -3.12 -11.56 4.46
N THR A 15 -4.18 -10.80 4.21
CA THR A 15 -4.31 -9.95 3.03
C THR A 15 -4.50 -8.51 3.47
N PHE A 16 -3.79 -7.58 2.86
CA PHE A 16 -3.92 -6.15 3.06
C PHE A 16 -4.11 -5.43 1.73
N HIS A 17 -4.70 -4.25 1.80
CA HIS A 17 -4.85 -3.36 0.66
C HIS A 17 -4.04 -2.09 0.90
N ALA A 18 -3.25 -1.68 -0.09
CA ALA A 18 -2.53 -0.42 -0.08
C ALA A 18 -3.14 0.52 -1.13
N ILE A 19 -3.82 1.57 -0.67
CA ILE A 19 -4.51 2.53 -1.52
C ILE A 19 -3.53 3.65 -1.90
N PRO A 20 -3.26 3.88 -3.20
CA PRO A 20 -2.40 4.98 -3.61
C PRO A 20 -3.08 6.34 -3.37
N TYR A 21 -2.31 7.30 -2.89
CA TYR A 21 -2.70 8.70 -2.84
C TYR A 21 -1.79 9.49 -3.78
N PHE A 22 -2.38 10.02 -4.85
CA PHE A 22 -1.65 10.73 -5.90
C PHE A 22 -1.53 12.21 -5.59
N TYR A 23 -0.34 12.76 -5.86
CA TYR A 23 -0.08 14.19 -5.89
C TYR A 23 0.56 14.53 -7.23
N LEU A 24 -0.03 15.47 -7.97
CA LEU A 24 0.45 15.91 -9.29
C LEU A 24 0.70 14.77 -10.30
N GLY A 25 -0.11 13.70 -10.25
CA GLY A 25 -0.05 12.58 -11.20
C GLY A 25 0.87 11.42 -10.79
N ASN A 26 1.64 11.57 -9.71
CA ASN A 26 2.49 10.50 -9.15
C ASN A 26 1.98 10.09 -7.76
N PRO A 27 2.14 8.80 -7.36
CA PRO A 27 1.82 8.39 -6.00
C PRO A 27 2.75 9.11 -5.02
N ALA A 28 2.18 9.86 -4.07
CA ALA A 28 2.92 10.51 -3.00
C ALA A 28 3.00 9.64 -1.74
N SER A 29 1.97 8.82 -1.51
CA SER A 29 1.94 7.86 -0.42
C SER A 29 0.98 6.72 -0.74
N TYR A 30 1.15 5.57 -0.09
CA TYR A 30 0.16 4.50 -0.04
C TYR A 30 -0.37 4.34 1.39
N LEU A 31 -1.68 4.13 1.51
CA LEU A 31 -2.36 3.88 2.77
C LEU A 31 -2.65 2.39 2.89
N ILE A 32 -1.98 1.71 3.81
CA ILE A 32 -2.26 0.32 4.15
C ILE A 32 -3.49 0.33 5.06
N VAL A 33 -4.57 -0.30 4.61
CA VAL A 33 -5.86 -0.34 5.33
C VAL A 33 -6.14 -1.73 5.89
N SER A 34 -7.04 -1.79 6.87
CA SER A 34 -7.47 -3.04 7.48
C SER A 34 -8.20 -3.92 6.46
N PRO A 35 -7.97 -5.25 6.45
CA PRO A 35 -8.75 -6.17 5.63
C PRO A 35 -10.24 -6.19 5.97
N GLU A 36 -10.59 -5.94 7.23
CA GLU A 36 -11.97 -5.96 7.72
C GLU A 36 -12.69 -4.63 7.48
N ASP A 37 -11.94 -3.53 7.37
CA ASP A 37 -12.47 -2.18 7.20
C ASP A 37 -11.48 -1.32 6.39
N THR A 38 -11.78 -1.15 5.11
CA THR A 38 -10.94 -0.37 4.20
C THR A 38 -10.94 1.13 4.51
N MET A 39 -11.79 1.62 5.41
CA MET A 39 -11.74 3.01 5.91
C MET A 39 -10.73 3.17 7.05
N LYS A 40 -10.33 2.08 7.70
CA LYS A 40 -9.35 2.10 8.79
C LYS A 40 -7.93 1.99 8.22
N VAL A 41 -7.24 3.13 8.19
CA VAL A 41 -5.80 3.18 7.86
C VAL A 41 -4.99 2.62 9.02
N LEU A 42 -4.21 1.58 8.75
CA LEU A 42 -3.29 0.96 9.71
C LEU A 42 -1.90 1.59 9.62
N HIS A 43 -1.45 1.91 8.41
CA HIS A 43 -0.13 2.47 8.19
C HIS A 43 -0.08 3.31 6.92
N ARG A 44 0.81 4.31 6.89
CA ARG A 44 1.07 5.13 5.71
C ARG A 44 2.52 4.94 5.28
N VAL A 45 2.69 4.60 4.01
CA VAL A 45 4.00 4.49 3.36
C VAL A 45 4.16 5.72 2.49
N GLU A 46 5.12 6.58 2.81
CA GLU A 46 5.44 7.76 2.00
C GLU A 46 6.50 7.43 0.94
N GLY A 47 6.36 8.07 -0.23
CA GLY A 47 7.34 8.04 -1.31
C GLY A 47 8.50 9.02 -1.07
N PRO A 48 9.13 9.55 -2.13
CA PRO A 48 8.63 9.66 -3.50
C PRO A 48 8.86 8.42 -4.37
N TRP A 49 7.99 8.20 -5.36
CA TRP A 49 8.21 7.23 -6.43
C TRP A 49 8.05 7.91 -7.79
N ASP A 50 8.91 7.52 -8.73
CA ASP A 50 8.91 8.05 -10.10
C ASP A 50 7.75 7.50 -10.94
N SER A 51 7.17 6.37 -10.53
CA SER A 51 6.02 5.76 -11.20
C SER A 51 5.08 5.01 -10.24
N PRO A 52 3.82 4.77 -10.63
CA PRO A 52 2.90 3.90 -9.89
C PRO A 52 3.40 2.47 -9.69
N SER A 53 4.14 1.94 -10.67
CA SER A 53 4.71 0.59 -10.61
C SER A 53 5.80 0.49 -9.54
N ASP A 54 6.69 1.48 -9.46
CA ASP A 54 7.75 1.52 -8.45
C ASP A 54 7.15 1.65 -7.05
N GLY A 55 6.13 2.50 -6.90
CA GLY A 55 5.37 2.63 -5.66
C GLY A 55 4.70 1.33 -5.23
N ALA A 56 4.09 0.60 -6.17
CA ALA A 56 3.47 -0.69 -5.90
C ALA A 56 4.47 -1.77 -5.44
N VAL A 57 5.67 -1.80 -6.03
CA VAL A 57 6.73 -2.75 -5.64
C VAL A 57 7.27 -2.42 -4.25
N ASP A 58 7.61 -1.16 -3.99
CA ASP A 58 8.15 -0.73 -2.68
C ASP A 58 7.12 -0.91 -1.57
N VAL A 59 5.87 -0.45 -1.76
CA VAL A 59 4.82 -0.61 -0.74
C VAL A 59 4.55 -2.07 -0.44
N SER A 60 4.59 -2.96 -1.44
CA SER A 60 4.41 -4.40 -1.22
C SER A 60 5.51 -4.96 -0.33
N ALA A 61 6.78 -4.66 -0.63
CA ALA A 61 7.93 -5.11 0.15
C ALA A 61 7.90 -4.58 1.60
N ARG A 62 7.55 -3.30 1.78
CA ARG A 62 7.45 -2.67 3.10
C ARG A 62 6.28 -3.22 3.91
N THR A 63 5.14 -3.50 3.27
CA THR A 63 3.97 -4.11 3.93
C THR A 63 4.29 -5.53 4.39
N VAL A 64 4.93 -6.34 3.54
CA VAL A 64 5.39 -7.69 3.90
C VAL A 64 6.28 -7.65 5.13
N LYS A 65 7.27 -6.74 5.15
CA LYS A 65 8.15 -6.56 6.30
C LYS A 65 7.38 -6.17 7.57
N LEU A 66 6.37 -5.31 7.48
CA LEU A 66 5.54 -4.92 8.62
C LEU A 66 4.70 -6.10 9.17
N ILE A 67 4.24 -7.00 8.30
CA ILE A 67 3.55 -8.24 8.68
C ILE A 67 4.51 -9.17 9.41
N ASP A 68 5.72 -9.37 8.87
CA ASP A 68 6.75 -10.21 9.49
C ASP A 68 7.21 -9.67 10.86
N GLU A 69 7.22 -8.34 11.02
CA GLU A 69 7.50 -7.66 12.30
C GLU A 69 6.33 -7.73 13.30
N GLY A 70 5.16 -8.28 12.91
CA GLY A 70 3.96 -8.33 13.74
C GLY A 70 3.32 -6.96 13.99
N ARG A 71 3.62 -5.97 13.16
CA ARG A 71 3.09 -4.59 13.23
C ARG A 71 1.82 -4.40 12.40
N LEU A 72 1.50 -5.39 11.55
CA LEU A 72 0.26 -5.55 10.79
C LEU A 72 -0.28 -6.97 11.01
#